data_AF-A0A713XYN8-F1
#
_entry.id   AF-A0A713XYN8-F1
#
_cell.length_a   1.000
_cell.length_b   1.000
_cell.length_c   1.000
_cell.angle_alpha   90.00
_cell.angle_beta   90.00
_cell.angle_gamma   90.00
#
_symmetry.space_group_name_H-M   'P 1'
#
loop_
_entity.id
_entity.type
_entity.pdbx_description
1 polymer ?
#
loop_
_entity_poly.entity_id
_entity_poly.type
_entity_poly.pdbx_seq_one_letter_code
_entity_poly.pdbx_strand_id
1 'polypeptide(L)'
;MIRNPYLPLTETTFYILLVLTTPAHGYAIIQEIDKLSEGSVKVAAGTMYGAIENLLKLNWIEEIPSREKRRRVYKITDLGEEVLRLEIERLGSLIKLSSDFGY
;
A
#
# COMPACT_ATOMS: atom_id res chain seq x y z
N MET A 1 -21.24 7.09 11.24
CA MET A 1 -19.89 6.82 10.69
C MET A 1 -19.90 7.17 9.22
N ILE A 2 -19.15 8.20 8.82
CA ILE A 2 -18.92 8.49 7.40
C ILE A 2 -18.02 7.37 6.88
N ARG A 3 -18.50 6.57 5.92
CA ARG A 3 -17.67 5.56 5.26
C ARG A 3 -16.60 6.30 4.47
N ASN A 4 -15.32 6.00 4.74
CA ASN A 4 -14.26 6.45 3.85
C ASN A 4 -14.50 5.75 2.49
N PRO A 5 -14.70 6.49 1.39
CA PRO A 5 -15.06 5.89 0.09
C PRO A 5 -13.95 5.00 -0.49
N TYR A 6 -12.76 5.08 0.08
CA TYR A 6 -11.58 4.35 -0.35
C TYR A 6 -11.33 3.04 0.41
N LEU A 7 -12.13 2.75 1.44
CA LEU A 7 -12.01 1.51 2.22
C LEU A 7 -13.15 0.53 1.88
N PRO A 8 -12.88 -0.78 1.85
CA PRO A 8 -11.61 -1.45 2.14
C PRO A 8 -10.57 -1.25 1.03
N LEU A 9 -9.28 -1.29 1.40
CA LEU A 9 -8.20 -1.31 0.41
C LEU A 9 -8.16 -2.68 -0.28
N THR A 10 -7.71 -2.70 -1.54
CA THR A 10 -7.24 -3.95 -2.15
C THR A 10 -5.95 -4.38 -1.47
N GLU A 11 -5.70 -5.69 -1.40
CA GLU A 11 -4.49 -6.26 -0.81
C GLU A 11 -3.21 -5.67 -1.45
N THR A 12 -3.16 -5.57 -2.79
CA THR A 12 -2.07 -4.90 -3.50
C THR A 12 -1.85 -3.46 -3.06
N THR A 13 -2.93 -2.68 -2.87
CA THR A 13 -2.82 -1.28 -2.45
C THR A 13 -2.30 -1.18 -1.03
N PHE A 14 -2.81 -2.01 -0.12
CA PHE A 14 -2.33 -2.10 1.26
C PHE A 14 -0.83 -2.37 1.30
N TYR A 15 -0.37 -3.38 0.58
CA TYR A 15 1.04 -3.73 0.51
C TYR A 15 1.92 -2.63 -0.12
N ILE A 16 1.46 -1.95 -1.18
CA ILE A 16 2.20 -0.83 -1.77
C ILE A 16 2.36 0.31 -0.76
N LEU A 17 1.28 0.73 -0.08
CA LEU A 17 1.34 1.79 0.92
C LEU A 17 2.26 1.38 2.08
N LEU A 18 2.15 0.14 2.57
CA LEU A 18 2.97 -0.38 3.65
C LEU A 18 4.46 -0.37 3.28
N VAL A 19 4.83 -0.86 2.10
CA VAL A 19 6.23 -0.86 1.63
C VAL A 19 6.75 0.57 1.49
N LEU A 20 5.93 1.49 0.98
CA LEU A 20 6.31 2.88 0.74
C LEU A 20 6.39 3.77 1.99
N THR A 21 6.14 3.22 3.19
CA THR A 21 6.59 3.81 4.45
C THR A 21 8.12 4.00 4.48
N THR A 22 8.84 3.18 3.70
CA THR A 22 10.25 3.39 3.36
C THR A 22 10.37 3.68 1.86
N PRO A 23 11.09 4.74 1.44
CA PRO A 23 11.18 5.06 0.03
C PRO A 23 11.74 3.92 -0.84
N ALA A 24 11.04 3.60 -1.93
CA ALA A 24 11.40 2.48 -2.80
C ALA A 24 11.15 2.79 -4.28
N HIS A 25 11.92 2.14 -5.15
CA HIS A 25 11.73 2.17 -6.59
C HIS A 25 10.82 1.01 -7.02
N GLY A 26 10.15 1.14 -8.17
CA GLY A 26 9.10 0.21 -8.61
C GLY A 26 9.46 -1.28 -8.52
N TYR A 27 10.68 -1.66 -8.91
CA TYR A 27 11.13 -3.06 -8.82
C TYR A 27 11.29 -3.56 -7.38
N ALA A 28 11.87 -2.74 -6.49
CA ALA A 28 11.99 -3.09 -5.08
C ALA A 28 10.63 -3.24 -4.40
N ILE A 29 9.62 -2.46 -4.81
CA ILE A 29 8.25 -2.61 -4.31
C ILE A 29 7.75 -4.03 -4.59
N ILE A 30 7.86 -4.52 -5.84
CA ILE A 30 7.42 -5.88 -6.20
C ILE A 30 8.12 -6.95 -5.35
N GLN A 31 9.44 -6.81 -5.16
CA GLN A 31 10.22 -7.78 -4.36
C GLN A 31 9.82 -7.77 -2.88
N GLU A 32 9.63 -6.59 -2.28
CA GLU A 32 9.23 -6.50 -0.89
C GLU A 32 7.79 -6.98 -0.68
N ILE A 33 6.87 -6.78 -1.62
CA ILE A 33 5.53 -7.36 -1.55
C ILE A 33 5.59 -8.88 -1.59
N ASP A 34 6.36 -9.46 -2.51
CA ASP A 34 6.53 -10.92 -2.59
C ASP A 34 7.10 -11.49 -1.29
N LYS A 35 8.06 -10.79 -0.68
CA LYS A 35 8.68 -11.19 0.58
C LYS A 35 7.75 -11.04 1.79
N LEU A 36 7.10 -9.88 1.95
CA LEU A 36 6.20 -9.60 3.09
C LEU A 36 4.92 -10.41 3.05
N SER A 37 4.50 -10.85 1.87
CA SER A 37 3.35 -11.73 1.69
C SER A 37 3.72 -13.22 1.72
N GLU A 38 4.99 -13.56 1.96
CA GLU A 38 5.49 -14.95 1.89
C GLU A 38 5.13 -15.64 0.57
N GLY A 39 5.12 -14.87 -0.52
CA GLY A 39 4.78 -15.33 -1.87
C GLY A 39 3.29 -15.45 -2.16
N SER A 40 2.40 -15.18 -1.21
CA SER A 40 0.95 -15.23 -1.41
C SER A 40 0.43 -14.11 -2.33
N VAL A 41 1.14 -12.97 -2.38
CA VAL A 41 0.80 -11.84 -3.25
C VAL A 41 1.85 -11.67 -4.34
N LYS A 42 1.48 -12.05 -5.57
CA LYS A 42 2.31 -11.88 -6.78
C LYS A 42 1.78 -10.73 -7.63
N VAL A 43 2.52 -9.62 -7.69
CA VAL A 43 2.12 -8.44 -8.49
C VAL A 43 2.89 -8.40 -9.81
N ALA A 44 2.18 -8.56 -10.92
CA ALA A 44 2.76 -8.35 -12.25
C ALA A 44 3.17 -6.88 -12.44
N ALA A 45 4.25 -6.64 -13.19
CA ALA A 45 4.79 -5.29 -13.39
C ALA A 45 3.75 -4.28 -13.90
N GLY A 46 2.93 -4.67 -14.90
CA GLY A 46 1.87 -3.82 -15.44
C GLY A 46 0.83 -3.41 -14.39
N THR A 47 0.41 -4.34 -13.53
CA THR A 47 -0.51 -4.08 -12.42
C THR A 47 0.11 -3.15 -11.38
N MET A 48 1.40 -3.35 -11.04
CA MET A 48 2.10 -2.50 -10.09
C MET A 48 2.19 -1.05 -10.59
N TYR A 49 2.61 -0.84 -11.83
CA TYR A 49 2.72 0.52 -12.37
C TYR A 49 1.35 1.21 -12.50
N GLY A 50 0.30 0.48 -12.88
CA GLY A 50 -1.07 1.00 -12.87
C GLY A 50 -1.53 1.42 -11.46
N ALA A 51 -1.20 0.63 -10.45
CA ALA A 51 -1.50 0.95 -9.05
C ALA A 51 -0.72 2.20 -8.58
N ILE A 52 0.58 2.29 -8.88
CA ILE A 52 1.41 3.45 -8.56
C ILE A 52 0.85 4.72 -9.22
N GLU A 53 0.50 4.69 -10.51
CA GLU A 53 -0.10 5.84 -11.19
C GLU A 53 -1.41 6.28 -10.53
N ASN A 54 -2.25 5.34 -10.11
CA ASN A 54 -3.49 5.66 -9.39
C ASN A 54 -3.20 6.30 -8.02
N LEU A 55 -2.25 5.76 -7.26
CA LEU A 55 -1.88 6.28 -5.94
C LEU A 55 -1.24 7.67 -6.01
N LEU A 56 -0.46 7.95 -7.07
CA LEU A 56 0.04 9.30 -7.35
C LEU A 56 -1.11 10.27 -7.64
N LYS A 57 -2.10 9.88 -8.46
CA LYS A 57 -3.29 10.71 -8.75
C LYS A 57 -4.12 11.00 -7.50
N LEU A 58 -4.15 10.07 -6.55
CA LEU A 58 -4.82 10.22 -5.26
C LEU A 58 -4.00 11.01 -4.23
N ASN A 59 -2.75 11.39 -4.55
CA ASN A 59 -1.79 12.01 -3.63
C ASN A 59 -1.50 11.17 -2.38
N TRP A 60 -1.66 9.84 -2.44
CA TRP A 60 -1.33 8.95 -1.31
C TRP A 60 0.15 8.58 -1.29
N ILE A 61 0.81 8.70 -2.44
CA ILE A 61 2.24 8.55 -2.58
C ILE A 61 2.76 9.72 -3.42
N GLU A 62 4.06 9.97 -3.34
CA GLU A 62 4.75 10.97 -4.14
C GLU A 62 6.07 10.42 -4.69
N GLU A 63 6.50 10.97 -5.83
CA GLU A 63 7.83 10.69 -6.39
C GLU A 63 8.86 11.62 -5.73
N ILE A 64 9.97 11.06 -5.25
CA ILE A 64 11.06 11.81 -4.63
C ILE A 64 12.32 11.80 -5.51
N PRO A 65 13.18 12.82 -5.38
CA PRO A 65 14.44 12.87 -6.11
C PRO A 65 15.33 11.65 -5.83
N SER A 66 15.81 11.01 -6.91
CA SER A 66 16.78 9.91 -6.85
C SER A 66 18.13 10.36 -7.41
N ARG A 67 19.22 9.86 -6.81
CA ARG A 67 20.59 10.06 -7.33
C ARG A 67 20.77 9.41 -8.71
N GLU A 68 19.97 8.38 -9.01
CA GLU A 68 19.95 7.69 -10.29
C GLU A 68 18.82 8.25 -11.17
N LYS A 69 19.17 9.06 -12.19
CA LYS A 69 18.20 9.73 -13.09
C LYS A 69 17.19 8.79 -13.78
N ARG A 70 17.45 7.49 -13.84
CA ARG A 70 16.59 6.50 -14.53
C ARG A 70 15.67 5.70 -13.59
N ARG A 71 15.77 5.87 -12.27
CA ARG A 71 14.95 5.13 -11.30
C ARG A 71 14.09 6.10 -10.50
N ARG A 72 12.79 6.12 -10.82
CA ARG A 72 11.78 6.79 -10.00
C ARG A 72 11.70 6.12 -8.63
N VAL A 73 11.76 6.91 -7.57
CA VAL A 73 11.63 6.46 -6.19
C VAL A 73 10.37 7.11 -5.63
N TYR A 74 9.56 6.32 -4.95
CA TYR A 74 8.30 6.76 -4.37
C TYR A 74 8.37 6.68 -2.85
N LYS A 75 7.56 7.51 -2.17
CA LYS A 75 7.28 7.37 -0.73
C LYS A 75 5.81 7.66 -0.46
N ILE A 76 5.30 7.15 0.65
CA ILE A 76 3.97 7.50 1.14
C ILE A 76 3.91 8.97 1.57
N THR A 77 2.75 9.60 1.40
CA THR A 77 2.45 10.94 1.91
C THR A 77 1.66 10.85 3.22
N ASP A 78 1.52 11.96 3.95
CA ASP A 78 0.68 12.03 5.15
C ASP A 78 -0.77 11.57 4.89
N LEU A 79 -1.32 11.89 3.70
CA LEU A 79 -2.64 11.44 3.29
C LEU A 79 -2.69 9.91 3.06
N GLY A 80 -1.64 9.35 2.45
CA GLY A 80 -1.54 7.90 2.27
C GLY A 80 -1.37 7.16 3.60
N GLU A 81 -0.60 7.71 4.54
CA GLU A 81 -0.43 7.16 5.88
C GLU A 81 -1.76 7.13 6.63
N GLU A 82 -2.55 8.19 6.53
CA GLU A 82 -3.87 8.25 7.13
C GLU A 82 -4.81 7.17 6.56
N VAL A 83 -4.79 6.96 5.24
CA VAL A 83 -5.60 5.90 4.61
C VAL A 83 -5.14 4.51 5.04
N LEU A 84 -3.83 4.27 5.11
CA LEU A 84 -3.26 3.01 5.59
C LEU A 84 -3.65 2.75 7.05
N ARG A 85 -3.57 3.78 7.91
CA ARG A 85 -3.96 3.72 9.32
C ARG A 85 -5.44 3.33 9.47
N LEU A 86 -6.33 3.97 8.71
CA LEU A 86 -7.76 3.65 8.77
C LEU A 86 -8.06 2.21 8.30
N GLU A 87 -7.32 1.69 7.32
CA GLU A 87 -7.48 0.28 6.91
C GLU A 87 -6.99 -0.69 7.99
N ILE A 88 -5.87 -0.40 8.63
CA ILE A 88 -5.36 -1.20 9.76
C ILE A 88 -6.39 -1.21 10.90
N GLU A 89 -6.99 -0.06 11.24
CA GLU A 89 -8.05 0.03 12.25
C GLU A 89 -9.29 -0.78 11.87
N ARG A 90 -9.68 -0.75 10.60
CA ARG A 90 -10.79 -1.54 10.07
C ARG A 90 -10.52 -3.04 10.20
N LEU A 91 -9.34 -3.49 9.78
CA LEU A 91 -8.93 -4.90 9.88
C LEU A 91 -8.84 -5.35 11.35
N GLY A 92 -8.25 -4.54 12.23
CA GLY A 92 -8.19 -4.81 13.67
C GLY A 92 -9.57 -4.91 14.31
N SER A 93 -10.52 -4.07 13.88
CA SER A 93 -11.92 -4.14 14.34
C SER A 93 -12.60 -5.44 13.92
N LEU A 94 -12.32 -5.94 12.71
CA LEU A 94 -12.85 -7.23 12.24
C LEU A 94 -12.24 -8.41 12.99
N ILE A 95 -10.92 -8.40 13.24
CA ILE A 95 -10.24 -9.45 14.03
C ILE A 95 -10.81 -9.50 15.45
N LYS A 96 -10.98 -8.33 16.09
CA LYS A 96 -11.59 -8.24 17.42
C LYS A 96 -13.01 -8.81 17.40
N LEU A 97 -13.83 -8.40 16.44
CA LEU A 97 -15.20 -8.89 16.32
C LEU A 97 -15.23 -10.41 16.10
N SER A 98 -14.40 -10.97 15.21
CA SER A 98 -14.40 -12.40 14.93
C SER A 98 -13.95 -13.24 16.13
N SER A 99 -13.05 -12.69 16.97
CA SER A 99 -12.61 -13.37 18.19
C SER A 99 -13.74 -13.59 19.20
N ASP A 100 -14.75 -12.70 19.23
CA ASP A 100 -15.95 -12.86 20.06
C ASP A 100 -16.80 -14.08 19.62
N PHE A 101 -16.60 -14.57 18.39
CA PHE A 101 -17.26 -15.75 17.83
C PHE A 101 -16.38 -17.00 17.79
N GLY A 102 -15.16 -16.95 18.36
CA GLY A 102 -14.26 -18.11 18.45
C GLY A 102 -13.51 -18.46 17.17
N TYR A 103 -13.33 -17.49 16.26
CA TYR A 103 -12.40 -17.56 15.14
C TYR A 103 -11.02 -17.00 15.52
#